data_AF-A0A9W9D4U2-F1
#
_entry.id   AF-A0A9W9D4U2-F1
#
_cell.length_a   1.000
_cell.length_b   1.000
_cell.length_c   1.000
_cell.angle_alpha   90.00
_cell.angle_beta   90.00
_cell.angle_gamma   90.00
#
_symmetry.space_group_name_H-M   'P 1'
#
loop_
_entity.id
_entity.type
_entity.pdbx_description
1 polymer ?
#
loop_
_entity_poly.entity_id
_entity_poly.type
_entity_poly.pdbx_seq_one_letter_code
_entity_poly.pdbx_strand_id
1 'polypeptide(L)'
;MAEAPNSQGKSKSKAEQHHDPILAEEIEGTSEPHAPAKSTTSKRTNACMFDKIPHNANNNSNDSVTELMAAKKPKPTPSPASQPVKRGFDAREGLGVYIAHPEKNPEGLVVEYDSDFVVIRDKFPKASVHLLLIPRKEEYYTQHPLHLLSTNPAFLLEVKDRVTHLKHLAAAELRRKYGRDSASDSPYQQALDALMSSSSDPPPPSQRDALLPPGRDWLSEIKVGVHTHPSMSHMHVHILSCDMQSECMKHKKHYLSFNSSFFVGLEEFPLEEGSERFTPGDWPKWDMKCWRCGENYQSKFAKLKGHLGEEFETWRRE
;
A
#
# COMPACT_ATOMS: atom_id res chain seq x y z
N MET A 1 -27.67 -17.14 63.57
CA MET A 1 -27.03 -15.81 63.69
C MET A 1 -25.77 -15.81 62.84
N ALA A 2 -25.55 -14.70 62.11
CA ALA A 2 -24.49 -14.39 61.13
C ALA A 2 -24.59 -15.15 59.79
N GLU A 3 -25.24 -14.61 58.75
CA GLU A 3 -24.83 -13.51 57.82
C GLU A 3 -23.63 -13.84 56.93
N ALA A 4 -23.91 -13.96 55.63
CA ALA A 4 -22.97 -14.01 54.52
C ALA A 4 -22.70 -12.59 53.98
N PRO A 5 -21.56 -12.35 53.32
CA PRO A 5 -21.47 -11.31 52.30
C PRO A 5 -21.36 -11.92 50.90
N ASN A 6 -22.35 -11.54 50.09
CA ASN A 6 -22.44 -11.69 48.65
C ASN A 6 -21.54 -10.63 47.99
N SER A 7 -20.61 -11.01 47.11
CA SER A 7 -19.93 -10.05 46.21
C SER A 7 -20.05 -10.52 44.75
N GLN A 8 -20.98 -9.88 44.05
CA GLN A 8 -21.14 -9.97 42.60
C GLN A 8 -20.00 -9.20 41.91
N GLY A 9 -19.04 -9.93 41.35
CA GLY A 9 -18.08 -9.38 40.39
C GLY A 9 -18.71 -9.32 38.99
N LYS A 10 -19.09 -8.12 38.55
CA LYS A 10 -19.54 -7.85 37.17
C LYS A 10 -18.40 -8.13 36.19
N SER A 11 -18.54 -9.15 35.35
CA SER A 11 -17.70 -9.35 34.16
C SER A 11 -17.99 -8.23 33.16
N LYS A 12 -17.05 -7.29 32.99
CA LYS A 12 -17.06 -6.37 31.86
C LYS A 12 -16.51 -7.12 30.65
N SER A 13 -17.36 -7.32 29.65
CA SER A 13 -16.95 -7.75 28.31
C SER A 13 -15.93 -6.75 27.76
N LYS A 14 -14.78 -7.27 27.34
CA LYS A 14 -13.71 -6.50 26.69
C LYS A 14 -14.22 -6.17 25.29
N ALA A 15 -14.59 -4.90 25.07
CA ALA A 15 -14.95 -4.41 23.74
C ALA A 15 -13.72 -4.54 22.84
N GLU A 16 -13.83 -5.36 21.79
CA GLU A 16 -12.87 -5.39 20.69
C GLU A 16 -12.81 -3.99 20.08
N GLN A 17 -11.65 -3.36 20.19
CA GLN A 17 -11.39 -2.09 19.52
C GLN A 17 -11.12 -2.40 18.06
N HIS A 18 -12.14 -2.15 17.24
CA HIS A 18 -12.04 -2.22 15.79
C HIS A 18 -11.13 -1.06 15.34
N HIS A 19 -9.88 -1.36 15.00
CA HIS A 19 -8.97 -0.39 14.41
C HIS A 19 -9.26 -0.29 12.93
N ASP A 20 -9.54 0.93 12.44
CA ASP A 20 -9.81 1.13 11.02
C ASP A 20 -8.57 0.78 10.18
N PRO A 21 -8.72 -0.01 9.11
CA PRO A 21 -7.64 -0.24 8.14
C PRO A 21 -7.11 1.10 7.63
N ILE A 22 -5.85 1.11 7.17
CA ILE A 22 -5.37 2.21 6.32
C ILE A 22 -6.35 2.28 5.14
N LEU A 23 -7.19 3.32 5.12
CA LEU A 23 -8.25 3.44 4.14
C LEU A 23 -7.60 3.48 2.76
N ALA A 24 -8.18 2.75 1.80
CA ALA A 24 -7.69 2.73 0.42
C ALA A 24 -7.55 4.16 -0.16
N GLU A 25 -8.41 5.08 0.29
CA GLU A 25 -8.39 6.52 -0.05
C GLU A 25 -7.12 7.25 0.45
N GLU A 26 -6.53 6.85 1.59
CA GLU A 26 -5.24 7.39 2.06
C GLU A 26 -4.05 6.86 1.22
N ILE A 27 -4.25 5.76 0.48
CA ILE A 27 -3.24 5.09 -0.35
C ILE A 27 -3.30 5.59 -1.80
N GLU A 28 -4.48 5.97 -2.30
CA GLU A 28 -4.65 6.57 -3.64
C GLU A 28 -4.03 7.97 -3.76
N GLY A 29 -3.65 8.60 -2.64
CA GLY A 29 -3.00 9.92 -2.64
C GLY A 29 -3.90 11.05 -3.15
N THR A 30 -5.22 10.86 -3.11
CA THR A 30 -6.25 11.80 -3.57
C THR A 30 -6.78 12.73 -2.46
N SER A 31 -6.36 12.55 -1.20
CA SER A 31 -6.80 13.42 -0.10
C SER A 31 -6.07 14.77 -0.10
N GLU A 32 -6.82 15.87 -0.24
CA GLU A 32 -6.33 17.23 -0.01
C GLU A 32 -5.93 17.44 1.46
N PRO A 33 -4.94 18.31 1.76
CA PRO A 33 -4.51 18.57 3.13
C PRO A 33 -5.65 19.14 3.98
N HIS A 34 -5.99 18.45 5.06
CA HIS A 34 -6.96 18.90 6.06
C HIS A 34 -6.53 20.26 6.65
N ALA A 35 -7.25 21.31 6.27
CA ALA A 35 -7.19 22.59 6.96
C ALA A 35 -7.81 22.44 8.37
N PRO A 36 -7.22 23.06 9.41
CA PRO A 36 -7.75 22.96 10.77
C PRO A 36 -9.14 23.62 10.86
N ALA A 37 -10.08 22.87 11.45
CA ALA A 37 -11.45 23.29 11.67
C ALA A 37 -11.51 24.59 12.49
N LYS A 38 -12.12 25.64 11.93
CA LYS A 38 -12.47 26.86 12.66
C LYS A 38 -13.84 26.65 13.34
N SER A 39 -13.82 26.84 14.65
CA SER A 39 -14.97 26.83 15.55
C SER A 39 -16.03 27.87 15.17
N THR A 40 -17.28 27.46 15.34
CA THR A 40 -18.53 28.20 15.22
C THR A 40 -18.61 29.40 16.17
N THR A 41 -19.02 30.57 15.66
CA THR A 41 -19.77 31.58 16.44
C THR A 41 -20.79 32.30 15.55
N SER A 42 -22.05 32.22 15.98
CA SER A 42 -23.24 32.90 15.43
C SER A 42 -23.18 34.42 15.51
N LYS A 43 -23.81 35.12 14.54
CA LYS A 43 -24.97 36.03 14.77
C LYS A 43 -25.44 36.73 13.47
N ARG A 44 -26.77 36.79 13.34
CA ARG A 44 -27.60 37.57 12.41
C ARG A 44 -27.36 39.09 12.56
N THR A 45 -27.56 39.89 11.49
CA THR A 45 -28.78 40.68 11.18
C THR A 45 -28.56 41.76 10.09
N ASN A 46 -29.62 42.00 9.30
CA ASN A 46 -30.08 43.24 8.60
C ASN A 46 -29.23 43.82 7.44
N ALA A 47 -29.71 43.95 6.20
CA ALA A 47 -30.88 44.64 5.59
C ALA A 47 -30.59 46.10 5.16
N CYS A 48 -30.54 46.35 3.84
CA CYS A 48 -30.89 47.59 3.11
C CYS A 48 -30.84 47.25 1.59
N MET A 49 -31.90 47.16 0.78
CA MET A 49 -32.92 48.11 0.26
C MET A 49 -32.41 49.19 -0.74
N PHE A 50 -33.23 49.40 -1.80
CA PHE A 50 -33.26 50.43 -2.88
C PHE A 50 -32.34 50.21 -4.11
N ASP A 51 -32.73 50.37 -5.38
CA ASP A 51 -34.01 50.71 -6.06
C ASP A 51 -33.88 50.49 -7.59
N LYS A 52 -35.01 50.13 -8.24
CA LYS A 52 -35.51 50.46 -9.61
C LYS A 52 -34.76 50.17 -10.96
N ILE A 53 -35.53 49.44 -11.79
CA ILE A 53 -35.69 49.21 -13.26
C ILE A 53 -35.98 50.57 -14.03
N PRO A 54 -35.93 50.80 -15.40
CA PRO A 54 -36.32 49.93 -16.56
C PRO A 54 -35.61 50.02 -17.95
N HIS A 55 -36.10 49.13 -18.85
CA HIS A 55 -36.22 49.16 -20.33
C HIS A 55 -35.02 48.65 -21.16
N ASN A 56 -35.16 47.91 -22.28
CA ASN A 56 -36.28 47.69 -23.20
C ASN A 56 -36.15 46.33 -23.97
N ALA A 57 -37.30 45.93 -24.52
CA ALA A 57 -37.72 44.81 -25.37
C ALA A 57 -36.78 44.24 -26.44
N ASN A 58 -36.97 42.94 -26.77
CA ASN A 58 -37.65 42.60 -28.02
C ASN A 58 -38.37 41.23 -27.95
N ASN A 59 -39.61 41.23 -28.42
CA ASN A 59 -40.48 40.07 -28.61
C ASN A 59 -40.11 39.34 -29.91
N ASN A 60 -40.35 38.03 -29.97
CA ASN A 60 -41.21 37.51 -31.04
C ASN A 60 -41.90 36.21 -30.63
N SER A 61 -43.22 36.24 -30.73
CA SER A 61 -44.17 35.15 -30.51
C SER A 61 -44.87 34.82 -31.83
N ASN A 62 -45.70 33.77 -31.77
CA ASN A 62 -46.79 33.36 -32.66
C ASN A 62 -46.45 32.17 -33.57
N ASP A 63 -47.33 31.20 -33.82
CA ASP A 63 -48.57 30.72 -33.19
C ASP A 63 -48.98 29.42 -33.92
N SER A 64 -49.88 28.65 -33.28
CA SER A 64 -50.88 27.64 -33.74
C SER A 64 -50.98 27.26 -35.24
N VAL A 65 -51.46 26.06 -35.64
CA VAL A 65 -52.91 25.75 -35.85
C VAL A 65 -53.21 24.22 -35.78
N THR A 66 -54.34 23.86 -35.13
CA THR A 66 -55.31 22.73 -35.31
C THR A 66 -54.93 21.24 -35.31
N GLU A 67 -55.28 20.59 -34.18
CA GLU A 67 -56.36 19.58 -33.96
C GLU A 67 -56.83 18.63 -35.10
N LEU A 68 -56.76 17.31 -34.85
CA LEU A 68 -57.69 16.28 -35.35
C LEU A 68 -57.61 14.98 -34.51
N MET A 69 -58.78 14.40 -34.24
CA MET A 69 -59.11 13.37 -33.25
C MET A 69 -58.67 11.93 -33.60
N ALA A 70 -58.19 11.14 -32.62
CA ALA A 70 -58.35 9.67 -32.60
C ALA A 70 -58.13 9.05 -31.20
N ALA A 71 -58.91 8.00 -30.92
CA ALA A 71 -59.22 7.43 -29.62
C ALA A 71 -58.07 6.77 -28.82
N LYS A 72 -58.23 6.82 -27.49
CA LYS A 72 -57.43 6.18 -26.43
C LYS A 72 -57.24 4.67 -26.65
N LYS A 73 -55.99 4.20 -26.58
CA LYS A 73 -55.62 2.81 -26.27
C LYS A 73 -54.79 2.77 -24.97
N PRO A 74 -54.98 1.78 -24.08
CA PRO A 74 -54.31 1.74 -22.79
C PRO A 74 -52.81 1.45 -22.92
N LYS A 75 -52.03 2.13 -22.09
CA LYS A 75 -50.56 2.08 -22.01
C LYS A 75 -50.14 0.78 -21.30
N PRO A 76 -49.21 -0.03 -21.85
CA PRO A 76 -48.68 -1.18 -21.13
C PRO A 76 -47.81 -0.71 -19.96
N THR A 77 -48.02 -1.35 -18.82
CA THR A 77 -47.30 -1.16 -17.55
C THR A 77 -45.79 -1.33 -17.76
N PRO A 78 -44.92 -0.41 -17.31
CA PRO A 78 -43.48 -0.66 -17.34
C PRO A 78 -43.14 -1.72 -16.29
N SER A 79 -42.62 -2.86 -16.75
CA SER A 79 -41.92 -3.82 -15.90
C SER A 79 -40.79 -3.10 -15.14
N PRO A 80 -40.52 -3.45 -13.87
CA PRO A 80 -39.43 -2.82 -13.14
C PRO A 80 -38.11 -3.16 -13.83
N ALA A 81 -37.53 -2.15 -14.47
CA ALA A 81 -36.15 -2.21 -14.95
C ALA A 81 -35.26 -2.50 -13.74
N SER A 82 -34.68 -3.68 -13.71
CA SER A 82 -33.56 -4.01 -12.82
C SER A 82 -32.50 -2.95 -13.03
N GLN A 83 -32.32 -2.08 -12.05
CA GLN A 83 -31.24 -1.11 -12.10
C GLN A 83 -29.92 -1.88 -12.24
N PRO A 84 -29.02 -1.48 -13.16
CA PRO A 84 -27.70 -2.05 -13.19
C PRO A 84 -27.07 -1.71 -11.84
N VAL A 85 -26.78 -2.75 -11.05
CA VAL A 85 -25.97 -2.62 -9.85
C VAL A 85 -24.67 -2.00 -10.32
N LYS A 86 -24.48 -0.70 -10.05
CA LYS A 86 -23.16 -0.09 -10.14
C LYS A 86 -22.34 -0.82 -9.09
N ARG A 87 -21.64 -1.88 -9.50
CA ARG A 87 -20.58 -2.47 -8.69
C ARG A 87 -19.58 -1.34 -8.51
N GLY A 88 -19.66 -0.66 -7.37
CA GLY A 88 -18.59 0.21 -6.93
C GLY A 88 -17.32 -0.62 -6.99
N PHE A 89 -16.30 -0.13 -7.69
CA PHE A 89 -14.98 -0.73 -7.64
C PHE A 89 -14.53 -0.58 -6.19
N ASP A 90 -14.51 -1.68 -5.43
CA ASP A 90 -13.89 -1.69 -4.12
C ASP A 90 -12.38 -1.54 -4.35
N ALA A 91 -11.84 -0.38 -3.98
CA ALA A 91 -10.43 -0.07 -4.17
C ALA A 91 -9.51 -1.12 -3.51
N ARG A 92 -9.98 -1.81 -2.46
CA ARG A 92 -9.23 -2.87 -1.76
C ARG A 92 -9.06 -4.15 -2.59
N GLU A 93 -9.87 -4.32 -3.62
CA GLU A 93 -9.84 -5.46 -4.56
C GLU A 93 -8.90 -5.22 -5.75
N GLY A 94 -8.20 -4.08 -5.80
CA GLY A 94 -7.37 -3.68 -6.95
C GLY A 94 -6.26 -4.66 -7.35
N LEU A 95 -5.84 -5.57 -6.46
CA LEU A 95 -4.87 -6.62 -6.76
C LEU A 95 -5.46 -7.82 -7.55
N GLY A 96 -6.79 -7.99 -7.54
CA GLY A 96 -7.46 -9.14 -8.15
C GLY A 96 -7.21 -9.26 -9.66
N VAL A 97 -6.99 -8.14 -10.35
CA VAL A 97 -6.68 -8.11 -11.79
C VAL A 97 -5.38 -8.84 -12.10
N TYR A 98 -4.35 -8.67 -11.25
CA TYR A 98 -3.05 -9.31 -11.42
C TYR A 98 -3.07 -10.79 -11.06
N ILE A 99 -3.97 -11.21 -10.16
CA ILE A 99 -4.14 -12.62 -9.79
C ILE A 99 -4.82 -13.40 -10.92
N ALA A 100 -5.93 -12.85 -11.43
CA ALA A 100 -6.76 -13.50 -12.44
C ALA A 100 -6.10 -13.53 -13.82
N HIS A 101 -5.47 -12.42 -14.21
CA HIS A 101 -4.91 -12.23 -15.56
C HIS A 101 -3.54 -11.53 -15.53
N PRO A 102 -2.51 -12.14 -14.92
CA PRO A 102 -1.16 -11.56 -14.88
C PRO A 102 -0.60 -11.28 -16.29
N GLU A 103 -0.98 -12.06 -17.29
CA GLU A 103 -0.57 -11.92 -18.69
C GLU A 103 -1.03 -10.61 -19.34
N LYS A 104 -2.16 -10.04 -18.89
CA LYS A 104 -2.67 -8.77 -19.45
C LYS A 104 -1.82 -7.59 -19.01
N ASN A 105 -1.19 -7.69 -17.84
CA ASN A 105 -0.28 -6.71 -17.25
C ASN A 105 -0.57 -5.25 -17.63
N PRO A 106 -1.79 -4.73 -17.33
CA PRO A 106 -2.27 -3.48 -17.91
C PRO A 106 -1.40 -2.26 -17.55
N GLU A 107 -0.74 -2.31 -16.40
CA GLU A 107 0.12 -1.24 -15.87
C GLU A 107 1.61 -1.57 -15.98
N GLY A 108 1.99 -2.71 -16.58
CA GLY A 108 3.39 -3.10 -16.70
C GLY A 108 4.07 -3.47 -15.36
N LEU A 109 3.28 -3.73 -14.31
CA LEU A 109 3.78 -3.98 -12.95
C LEU A 109 4.21 -5.43 -12.72
N VAL A 110 3.68 -6.39 -13.48
CA VAL A 110 4.02 -7.82 -13.31
C VAL A 110 5.49 -8.04 -13.66
N VAL A 111 6.22 -8.65 -12.72
CA VAL A 111 7.64 -8.99 -12.84
C VAL A 111 7.80 -10.44 -13.28
N GLU A 112 7.15 -11.35 -12.56
CA GLU A 112 7.09 -12.78 -12.87
C GLU A 112 5.79 -13.38 -12.32
N TYR A 113 5.35 -14.50 -12.90
CA TYR A 113 4.20 -15.26 -12.40
C TYR A 113 4.27 -16.72 -12.85
N ASP A 114 3.64 -17.59 -12.08
CA ASP A 114 3.44 -19.00 -12.39
C ASP A 114 2.06 -19.46 -11.89
N SER A 115 1.79 -20.76 -11.81
CA SER A 115 0.51 -21.32 -11.34
C SER A 115 0.14 -20.91 -9.91
N ASP A 116 1.12 -20.63 -9.06
CA ASP A 116 0.94 -20.51 -7.61
C ASP A 116 1.06 -19.06 -7.16
N PHE A 117 1.93 -18.27 -7.77
CA PHE A 117 2.23 -16.89 -7.36
C PHE A 117 2.26 -15.91 -8.54
N VAL A 118 1.95 -14.66 -8.23
CA VAL A 118 2.24 -13.49 -9.06
C VAL A 118 3.09 -12.51 -8.27
N VAL A 119 4.11 -11.96 -8.92
CA VAL A 119 5.01 -10.96 -8.36
C VAL A 119 4.84 -9.68 -9.14
N ILE A 120 4.52 -8.60 -8.43
CA ILE A 120 4.33 -7.29 -9.05
C ILE A 120 5.22 -6.24 -8.38
N ARG A 121 5.54 -5.18 -9.12
CA ARG A 121 6.04 -3.93 -8.54
C ARG A 121 4.86 -3.23 -7.85
N ASP A 122 5.07 -2.74 -6.64
CA ASP A 122 4.06 -1.92 -5.96
C ASP A 122 3.85 -0.63 -6.77
N LYS A 123 2.58 -0.31 -7.07
CA LYS A 123 2.19 0.89 -7.82
C LYS A 123 2.56 2.19 -7.09
N PHE A 124 2.58 2.14 -5.76
CA PHE A 124 2.88 3.25 -4.88
C PHE A 124 4.06 2.86 -3.96
N PRO A 125 5.27 2.64 -4.51
CA PRO A 125 6.38 2.07 -3.78
C PRO A 125 6.76 2.93 -2.58
N LYS A 126 7.14 2.31 -1.46
CA LYS A 126 7.50 3.02 -0.22
C LYS A 126 9.02 3.09 0.01
N ALA A 127 9.77 2.56 -0.94
CA ALA A 127 11.23 2.45 -0.93
C ALA A 127 11.72 2.38 -2.39
N SER A 128 13.04 2.42 -2.62
CA SER A 128 13.62 2.37 -3.96
C SER A 128 13.26 1.11 -4.76
N VAL A 129 13.12 -0.02 -4.08
CA VAL A 129 12.56 -1.26 -4.62
C VAL A 129 11.43 -1.68 -3.70
N HIS A 130 10.25 -1.95 -4.28
CA HIS A 130 9.10 -2.46 -3.54
C HIS A 130 8.32 -3.42 -4.44
N LEU A 131 8.34 -4.70 -4.08
CA LEU A 131 7.63 -5.77 -4.75
C LEU A 131 6.57 -6.35 -3.82
N LEU A 132 5.53 -6.90 -4.43
CA LEU A 132 4.49 -7.66 -3.74
C LEU A 132 4.48 -9.08 -4.31
N LEU A 133 4.60 -10.06 -3.43
CA LEU A 133 4.36 -11.47 -3.73
C LEU A 133 2.92 -11.81 -3.32
N ILE A 134 2.13 -12.31 -4.28
CA ILE A 134 0.69 -12.53 -4.10
C ILE A 134 0.38 -13.98 -4.51
N PRO A 135 -0.21 -14.81 -3.62
CA PRO A 135 -0.66 -16.15 -3.99
C PRO A 135 -1.86 -16.07 -4.93
N ARG A 136 -1.96 -17.02 -5.86
CA ARG A 136 -3.02 -17.05 -6.87
C ARG A 136 -4.19 -17.95 -6.53
N LYS A 137 -4.00 -18.90 -5.62
CA LYS A 137 -5.04 -19.85 -5.22
C LYS A 137 -6.07 -19.16 -4.31
N GLU A 138 -7.34 -19.40 -4.59
CA GLU A 138 -8.49 -18.83 -3.84
C GLU A 138 -8.51 -19.23 -2.37
N GLU A 139 -7.98 -20.42 -2.07
CA GLU A 139 -7.74 -20.86 -0.70
C GLU A 139 -6.83 -19.92 0.09
N TYR A 140 -5.92 -19.16 -0.54
CA TYR A 140 -4.94 -18.33 0.16
C TYR A 140 -5.18 -16.84 0.00
N TYR A 141 -5.57 -16.38 -1.19
CA TYR A 141 -5.48 -14.95 -1.49
C TYR A 141 -6.46 -14.09 -0.67
N THR A 142 -7.54 -14.61 -0.11
CA THR A 142 -8.45 -13.82 0.76
C THR A 142 -8.14 -13.95 2.26
N GLN A 143 -7.21 -14.84 2.64
CA GLN A 143 -6.91 -15.09 4.04
C GLN A 143 -6.05 -13.98 4.65
N HIS A 144 -6.25 -13.73 5.94
CA HIS A 144 -5.40 -12.82 6.69
C HIS A 144 -3.97 -13.36 6.79
N PRO A 145 -2.94 -12.58 6.43
CA PRO A 145 -1.57 -13.07 6.30
C PRO A 145 -1.00 -13.63 7.61
N LEU A 146 -1.28 -12.97 8.75
CA LEU A 146 -0.77 -13.45 10.04
C LEU A 146 -1.29 -14.85 10.38
N HIS A 147 -2.56 -15.13 10.08
CA HIS A 147 -3.15 -16.43 10.35
C HIS A 147 -2.62 -17.46 9.36
N LEU A 148 -2.70 -17.17 8.06
CA LEU A 148 -2.27 -18.11 7.02
C LEU A 148 -0.81 -18.54 7.19
N LEU A 149 0.10 -17.59 7.43
CA LEU A 149 1.53 -17.86 7.61
C LEU A 149 1.87 -18.55 8.94
N SER A 150 0.99 -18.46 9.95
CA SER A 150 1.23 -19.10 11.26
C SER A 150 0.60 -20.49 11.37
N THR A 151 -0.51 -20.74 10.68
CA THR A 151 -1.27 -22.00 10.79
C THR A 151 -0.94 -23.00 9.68
N ASN A 152 -0.42 -22.55 8.53
CA ASN A 152 -0.09 -23.41 7.40
C ASN A 152 1.43 -23.48 7.16
N PRO A 153 2.14 -24.49 7.72
CA PRO A 153 3.58 -24.60 7.58
C PRO A 153 4.03 -24.94 6.15
N ALA A 154 3.21 -25.67 5.38
CA ALA A 154 3.53 -26.00 4.00
C ALA A 154 3.54 -24.74 3.13
N PHE A 155 2.50 -23.92 3.25
CA PHE A 155 2.42 -22.63 2.55
C PHE A 155 3.52 -21.67 3.01
N LEU A 156 3.84 -21.61 4.30
CA LEU A 156 4.95 -20.80 4.81
C LEU A 156 6.29 -21.19 4.17
N LEU A 157 6.55 -22.49 3.97
CA LEU A 157 7.76 -22.96 3.30
C LEU A 157 7.79 -22.56 1.82
N GLU A 158 6.67 -22.69 1.10
CA GLU A 158 6.55 -22.24 -0.30
C GLU A 158 6.81 -20.72 -0.43
N VAL A 159 6.26 -19.93 0.48
CA VAL A 159 6.48 -18.47 0.53
C VAL A 159 7.95 -18.15 0.83
N LYS A 160 8.58 -18.84 1.79
CA LYS A 160 9.99 -18.63 2.14
C LYS A 160 10.93 -18.99 0.98
N ASP A 161 10.64 -20.07 0.26
CA ASP A 161 11.39 -20.45 -0.94
C ASP A 161 11.28 -19.37 -2.03
N ARG A 162 10.06 -18.95 -2.37
CA ARG A 162 9.84 -17.89 -3.37
C ARG A 162 10.49 -16.57 -2.96
N VAL A 163 10.37 -16.19 -1.70
CA VAL A 163 10.98 -14.97 -1.16
C VAL A 163 12.50 -14.99 -1.26
N THR A 164 13.14 -16.16 -1.14
CA THR A 164 14.59 -16.27 -1.27
C THR A 164 15.05 -15.81 -2.66
N HIS A 165 14.37 -16.26 -3.72
CA HIS A 165 14.58 -15.78 -5.09
C HIS A 165 14.31 -14.27 -5.21
N LEU A 166 13.18 -13.79 -4.68
CA LEU A 166 12.79 -12.39 -4.77
C LEU A 166 13.71 -11.42 -4.02
N LYS A 167 14.32 -11.85 -2.90
CA LYS A 167 15.35 -11.07 -2.21
C LYS A 167 16.56 -10.86 -3.11
N HIS A 168 17.00 -11.89 -3.84
CA HIS A 168 18.11 -11.75 -4.79
C HIS A 168 17.74 -10.84 -5.96
N LEU A 169 16.52 -10.96 -6.49
CA LEU A 169 16.04 -10.07 -7.54
C LEU A 169 16.00 -8.60 -7.08
N ALA A 170 15.46 -8.34 -5.88
CA ALA A 170 15.40 -6.99 -5.31
C ALA A 170 16.79 -6.41 -5.02
N ALA A 171 17.71 -7.23 -4.49
CA ALA A 171 19.10 -6.85 -4.24
C ALA A 171 19.85 -6.56 -5.54
N ALA A 172 19.64 -7.36 -6.60
CA ALA A 172 20.20 -7.11 -7.92
C ALA A 172 19.68 -5.79 -8.52
N GLU A 173 18.38 -5.49 -8.35
CA GLU A 173 17.81 -4.19 -8.76
C GLU A 173 18.39 -3.02 -7.97
N LEU A 174 18.64 -3.16 -6.67
CA LEU A 174 19.34 -2.14 -5.89
C LEU A 174 20.77 -1.91 -6.41
N ARG A 175 21.54 -2.99 -6.61
CA ARG A 175 22.88 -2.89 -7.19
C ARG A 175 22.86 -2.25 -8.58
N ARG A 176 21.87 -2.58 -9.42
CA ARG A 176 21.71 -1.96 -10.74
C ARG A 176 21.46 -0.45 -10.64
N LYS A 177 20.69 0.00 -9.64
CA LYS A 177 20.36 1.41 -9.44
C LYS A 177 21.50 2.20 -8.81
N TYR A 178 22.17 1.65 -7.80
CA TYR A 178 23.07 2.41 -6.92
C TYR A 178 24.50 1.85 -6.82
N GLY A 179 24.76 0.66 -7.36
CA GLY A 179 26.07 0.00 -7.28
C GLY A 179 27.21 0.84 -7.84
N ARG A 180 26.96 1.61 -8.91
CA ARG A 180 27.97 2.52 -9.51
C ARG A 180 28.36 3.69 -8.61
N ASP A 181 27.44 4.15 -7.77
CA ASP A 181 27.67 5.27 -6.86
C ASP A 181 28.24 4.81 -5.51
N SER A 182 28.14 3.50 -5.21
CA SER A 182 28.54 2.88 -3.94
C SER A 182 30.04 2.63 -3.87
N ALA A 183 30.70 3.19 -2.86
CA ALA A 183 32.12 2.99 -2.59
C ALA A 183 32.44 1.53 -2.25
N SER A 184 31.60 0.86 -1.47
CA SER A 184 31.74 -0.54 -1.07
C SER A 184 31.42 -1.53 -2.18
N ASP A 185 30.57 -1.18 -3.16
CA ASP A 185 30.34 -1.99 -4.35
C ASP A 185 31.36 -1.70 -5.49
N SER A 186 32.18 -0.65 -5.35
CA SER A 186 33.16 -0.21 -6.36
C SER A 186 34.10 -1.32 -6.87
N PRO A 187 34.68 -2.21 -6.03
CA PRO A 187 35.52 -3.29 -6.51
C PRO A 187 34.78 -4.26 -7.45
N TYR A 188 33.52 -4.58 -7.12
CA TYR A 188 32.66 -5.40 -7.96
C TYR A 188 32.34 -4.70 -9.29
N GLN A 189 31.97 -3.43 -9.25
CA GLN A 189 31.64 -2.66 -10.46
C GLN A 189 32.84 -2.52 -11.40
N GLN A 190 34.03 -2.20 -10.88
CA GLN A 190 35.25 -2.10 -11.70
C GLN A 190 35.61 -3.43 -12.36
N ALA A 191 35.51 -4.54 -11.62
CA ALA A 191 35.76 -5.87 -12.17
C ALA A 191 34.72 -6.26 -13.22
N LEU A 192 33.44 -5.92 -12.99
CA LEU A 192 32.38 -6.15 -13.96
C LEU A 192 32.58 -5.33 -15.23
N ASP A 193 32.91 -4.04 -15.12
CA ASP A 193 33.19 -3.17 -16.25
C ASP A 193 34.41 -3.65 -17.05
N ALA A 194 35.47 -4.09 -16.37
CA ALA A 194 36.64 -4.68 -17.01
C ALA A 194 36.30 -5.97 -17.76
N LEU A 195 35.48 -6.84 -17.16
CA LEU A 195 35.00 -8.07 -17.80
C LEU A 195 34.15 -7.78 -19.03
N MET A 196 33.21 -6.83 -18.92
CA MET A 196 32.33 -6.44 -20.03
C MET A 196 33.04 -5.67 -21.14
N SER A 197 34.18 -5.03 -20.83
CA SER A 197 35.04 -4.34 -21.80
C SER A 197 36.07 -5.27 -22.45
N SER A 198 36.20 -6.51 -21.98
CA SER A 198 37.08 -7.50 -22.60
C SER A 198 36.53 -7.92 -23.98
N SER A 199 37.42 -8.25 -24.92
CA SER A 199 37.06 -8.68 -26.27
C SER A 199 36.58 -10.13 -26.36
N SER A 200 36.44 -10.81 -25.23
CA SER A 200 35.90 -12.17 -25.13
C SER A 200 34.39 -12.16 -24.95
N ASP A 201 33.73 -13.24 -25.40
CA ASP A 201 32.32 -13.45 -25.11
C ASP A 201 32.07 -13.44 -23.60
N PRO A 202 31.00 -12.76 -23.12
CA PRO A 202 30.71 -12.67 -21.70
C PRO A 202 30.44 -14.06 -21.13
N PRO A 203 31.06 -14.41 -19.98
CA PRO A 203 30.84 -15.71 -19.36
C PRO A 203 29.39 -15.86 -18.89
N PRO A 204 28.88 -17.09 -18.79
CA PRO A 204 27.56 -17.35 -18.25
C PRO A 204 27.45 -16.82 -16.80
N PRO A 205 26.24 -16.46 -16.32
CA PRO A 205 26.05 -15.81 -15.03
C PRO A 205 26.74 -16.52 -13.84
N SER A 206 26.66 -17.85 -13.78
CA SER A 206 27.27 -18.64 -12.71
C SER A 206 28.81 -18.57 -12.68
N GLN A 207 29.46 -18.50 -13.85
CA GLN A 207 30.91 -18.33 -13.93
C GLN A 207 31.30 -16.89 -13.68
N ARG A 208 30.49 -15.93 -14.14
CA ARG A 208 30.70 -14.51 -13.87
C ARG A 208 30.71 -14.24 -12.37
N ASP A 209 29.76 -14.77 -11.62
CA ASP A 209 29.66 -14.53 -10.17
C ASP A 209 30.86 -15.12 -9.41
N ALA A 210 31.47 -16.19 -9.90
CA ALA A 210 32.70 -16.77 -9.34
C ALA A 210 33.97 -15.95 -9.66
N LEU A 211 33.96 -15.19 -10.75
CA LEU A 211 35.09 -14.36 -11.19
C LEU A 211 35.08 -12.97 -10.56
N LEU A 212 33.91 -12.45 -10.22
CA LEU A 212 33.77 -11.11 -9.66
C LEU A 212 34.11 -11.11 -8.15
N PRO A 213 34.86 -10.10 -7.66
CA PRO A 213 35.12 -9.97 -6.24
C PRO A 213 33.82 -9.68 -5.47
N PRO A 214 33.76 -9.92 -4.15
CA PRO A 214 32.58 -9.55 -3.38
C PRO A 214 32.34 -8.03 -3.47
N GLY A 215 31.09 -7.65 -3.73
CA GLY A 215 30.63 -6.26 -3.65
C GLY A 215 29.92 -5.98 -2.31
N ARG A 216 29.13 -4.92 -2.29
CA ARG A 216 28.27 -4.61 -1.15
C ARG A 216 27.21 -5.69 -0.98
N ASP A 217 26.88 -6.01 0.27
CA ASP A 217 25.80 -6.95 0.62
C ASP A 217 24.42 -6.29 0.49
N TRP A 218 23.95 -6.15 -0.74
CA TRP A 218 22.61 -5.62 -1.03
C TRP A 218 21.48 -6.53 -0.54
N LEU A 219 21.73 -7.81 -0.23
CA LEU A 219 20.71 -8.73 0.28
C LEU A 219 20.30 -8.38 1.71
N SER A 220 21.25 -7.87 2.51
CA SER A 220 21.00 -7.39 3.87
C SER A 220 20.10 -6.15 3.92
N GLU A 221 20.03 -5.39 2.82
CA GLU A 221 19.25 -4.15 2.70
C GLU A 221 17.78 -4.41 2.33
N ILE A 222 17.38 -5.68 2.16
CA ILE A 222 16.01 -6.08 1.78
C ILE A 222 15.23 -6.59 2.99
N LYS A 223 14.14 -5.88 3.27
CA LYS A 223 13.12 -6.26 4.27
C LYS A 223 12.05 -7.11 3.60
N VAL A 224 11.58 -8.13 4.31
CA VAL A 224 10.48 -8.97 3.85
C VAL A 224 9.49 -9.21 4.97
N GLY A 225 8.20 -9.07 4.68
CA GLY A 225 7.20 -9.24 5.71
C GLY A 225 5.78 -8.88 5.27
N VAL A 226 4.89 -8.89 6.24
CA VAL A 226 3.46 -8.59 6.06
C VAL A 226 3.01 -7.54 7.07
N HIS A 227 1.94 -6.84 6.75
CA HIS A 227 1.30 -5.94 7.70
C HIS A 227 0.38 -6.70 8.65
N THR A 228 0.34 -6.30 9.91
CA THR A 228 -0.62 -6.86 10.89
C THR A 228 -2.07 -6.59 10.50
N HIS A 229 -2.32 -5.50 9.76
CA HIS A 229 -3.63 -5.17 9.22
C HIS A 229 -3.50 -4.70 7.75
N PRO A 230 -3.63 -5.60 6.77
CA PRO A 230 -3.44 -5.28 5.36
C PRO A 230 -4.44 -4.27 4.84
N SER A 231 -3.98 -3.35 4.00
CA SER A 231 -4.84 -2.36 3.35
C SER A 231 -5.67 -2.96 2.21
N MET A 232 -5.05 -3.81 1.39
CA MET A 232 -5.72 -4.57 0.32
C MET A 232 -6.34 -5.85 0.88
N SER A 233 -7.46 -6.28 0.30
CA SER A 233 -8.15 -7.51 0.73
C SER A 233 -7.34 -8.77 0.43
N HIS A 234 -6.51 -8.71 -0.60
CA HIS A 234 -5.73 -9.86 -1.04
C HIS A 234 -4.46 -10.02 -0.21
N MET A 235 -4.14 -11.24 0.21
CA MET A 235 -2.88 -11.58 0.88
C MET A 235 -1.70 -11.16 0.00
N HIS A 236 -0.74 -10.44 0.58
CA HIS A 236 0.48 -10.05 -0.10
C HIS A 236 1.64 -9.99 0.89
N VAL A 237 2.81 -10.43 0.45
CA VAL A 237 4.08 -10.26 1.16
C VAL A 237 4.84 -9.11 0.51
N HIS A 238 5.29 -8.18 1.33
CA HIS A 238 6.12 -7.06 0.90
C HIS A 238 7.58 -7.50 0.83
N ILE A 239 8.25 -7.20 -0.27
CA ILE A 239 9.70 -7.31 -0.43
C ILE A 239 10.19 -5.93 -0.82
N LEU A 240 10.89 -5.23 0.08
CA LEU A 240 11.27 -3.84 -0.14
C LEU A 240 12.65 -3.50 0.42
N SER A 241 13.29 -2.49 -0.15
CA SER A 241 14.54 -1.95 0.37
C SER A 241 14.34 -1.16 1.67
N CYS A 242 15.37 -1.13 2.51
CA CYS A 242 15.37 -0.47 3.82
C CYS A 242 15.37 1.06 3.76
N ASP A 243 15.67 1.65 2.61
CA ASP A 243 15.97 3.07 2.43
C ASP A 243 14.77 4.00 2.68
N MET A 244 13.54 3.50 2.51
CA MET A 244 12.28 4.24 2.72
C MET A 244 12.16 5.53 1.90
N GLN A 245 12.95 5.66 0.82
CA GLN A 245 12.97 6.83 -0.03
C GLN A 245 12.03 6.62 -1.23
N SER A 246 10.98 7.43 -1.29
CA SER A 246 10.00 7.43 -2.38
C SER A 246 9.13 8.68 -2.39
N GLU A 247 8.69 9.10 -3.57
CA GLU A 247 7.69 10.14 -3.74
C GLU A 247 6.32 9.74 -3.13
N CYS A 248 6.01 8.44 -3.08
CA CYS A 248 4.78 7.91 -2.49
C CYS A 248 4.85 7.79 -0.96
N MET A 249 6.00 8.05 -0.34
CA MET A 249 6.14 8.21 1.11
C MET A 249 5.59 9.60 1.51
N LYS A 250 4.28 9.67 1.77
CA LYS A 250 3.53 10.93 1.97
C LYS A 250 3.06 11.18 3.41
N HIS A 251 2.87 10.13 4.20
CA HIS A 251 2.22 10.23 5.50
C HIS A 251 2.97 9.45 6.58
N LYS A 252 2.78 9.87 7.84
CA LYS A 252 3.29 9.17 9.03
C LYS A 252 2.91 7.67 9.02
N LYS A 253 1.67 7.36 8.65
CA LYS A 253 1.16 6.00 8.52
C LYS A 253 1.96 5.15 7.52
N HIS A 254 2.36 5.73 6.37
CA HIS A 254 3.17 5.02 5.37
C HIS A 254 4.54 4.63 5.93
N TYR A 255 5.17 5.50 6.71
CA TYR A 255 6.48 5.20 7.26
C TYR A 255 6.38 4.17 8.40
N LEU A 256 5.44 4.38 9.33
CA LEU A 256 5.25 3.51 10.49
C LEU A 256 4.80 2.11 10.10
N SER A 257 4.04 1.93 9.02
CA SER A 257 3.58 0.59 8.61
C SER A 257 4.74 -0.36 8.28
N PHE A 258 5.92 0.17 7.90
CA PHE A 258 7.12 -0.63 7.60
C PHE A 258 8.22 -0.51 8.68
N ASN A 259 8.20 0.50 9.54
CA ASN A 259 9.26 0.79 10.51
C ASN A 259 8.77 0.77 11.97
N SER A 260 7.80 -0.09 12.25
CA SER A 260 7.28 -0.34 13.59
C SER A 260 6.83 -1.79 13.72
N SER A 261 6.30 -2.18 14.89
CA SER A 261 5.77 -3.53 15.09
C SER A 261 4.50 -3.85 14.29
N PHE A 262 3.98 -2.89 13.52
CA PHE A 262 2.95 -3.11 12.50
C PHE A 262 3.46 -3.94 11.30
N PHE A 263 4.76 -3.91 11.04
CA PHE A 263 5.42 -4.79 10.09
C PHE A 263 5.89 -6.05 10.82
N VAL A 264 5.49 -7.21 10.33
CA VAL A 264 5.93 -8.52 10.84
C VAL A 264 6.86 -9.14 9.81
N GLY A 265 8.11 -9.34 10.21
CA GLY A 265 9.13 -9.97 9.37
C GLY A 265 8.76 -11.40 9.01
N LEU A 266 9.08 -11.85 7.79
CA LEU A 266 8.77 -13.22 7.37
C LEU A 266 9.51 -14.27 8.22
N GLU A 267 10.69 -13.91 8.72
CA GLU A 267 11.50 -14.69 9.63
C GLU A 267 10.85 -14.88 11.02
N GLU A 268 9.90 -14.04 11.40
CA GLU A 268 9.17 -14.15 12.68
C GLU A 268 8.09 -15.24 12.65
N PHE A 269 7.74 -15.77 11.47
CA PHE A 269 6.71 -16.80 11.32
C PHE A 269 7.26 -18.22 11.49
N PRO A 270 6.50 -19.13 12.13
CA PRO A 270 5.11 -18.94 12.59
C PRO A 270 5.01 -18.15 13.90
N LEU A 271 3.96 -17.34 14.05
CA LEU A 271 3.69 -16.60 15.29
C LEU A 271 3.03 -17.52 16.32
N GLU A 272 3.43 -17.37 17.58
CA GLU A 272 2.81 -18.08 18.71
C GLU A 272 1.36 -17.60 18.95
N GLU A 273 0.52 -18.51 19.46
CA GLU A 273 -0.86 -18.20 19.82
C GLU A 273 -0.88 -17.15 20.95
N GLY A 274 -1.62 -16.06 20.73
CA GLY A 274 -1.67 -14.93 21.67
C GLY A 274 -0.51 -13.94 21.55
N SER A 275 0.33 -14.04 20.52
CA SER A 275 1.36 -13.03 20.22
C SER A 275 0.77 -11.61 20.15
N GLU A 276 1.50 -10.63 20.70
CA GLU A 276 1.13 -9.21 20.63
C GLU A 276 0.98 -8.71 19.18
N ARG A 277 1.56 -9.43 18.21
CA ARG A 277 1.44 -9.14 16.77
C ARG A 277 -0.01 -9.23 16.26
N PHE A 278 -0.85 -10.07 16.86
CA PHE A 278 -2.27 -10.18 16.50
C PHE A 278 -3.11 -9.00 17.02
N THR A 279 -2.60 -8.29 18.02
CA THR A 279 -3.24 -7.12 18.62
C THR A 279 -2.33 -5.90 18.46
N PRO A 280 -2.18 -5.38 17.23
CA PRO A 280 -1.37 -4.18 17.03
C PRO A 280 -1.94 -3.07 17.91
N GLY A 281 -1.09 -2.45 18.73
CA GLY A 281 -1.49 -1.32 19.56
C GLY A 281 -1.90 -0.10 18.70
N ASP A 282 -2.03 1.06 19.34
CA ASP A 282 -2.40 2.31 18.66
C ASP A 282 -1.22 2.88 17.83
N TRP A 283 -0.88 2.15 16.78
CA TRP A 283 0.30 2.37 15.96
C TRP A 283 0.34 3.73 15.26
N PRO A 284 -0.78 4.38 14.85
CA PRO A 284 -0.72 5.72 14.28
C PRO A 284 -0.24 6.77 15.29
N LYS A 285 -0.33 6.49 16.60
CA LYS A 285 0.17 7.37 17.66
C LYS A 285 1.64 7.18 17.97
N TRP A 286 2.28 6.11 17.48
CA TRP A 286 3.69 5.86 17.75
C TRP A 286 4.60 6.94 17.17
N ASP A 287 5.76 7.08 17.78
CA ASP A 287 6.81 7.97 17.34
C ASP A 287 7.55 7.39 16.14
N MET A 288 7.85 8.23 15.14
CA MET A 288 8.67 7.82 14.01
C MET A 288 10.14 7.94 14.36
N LYS A 289 10.86 6.81 14.33
CA LYS A 289 12.31 6.76 14.48
C LYS A 289 12.96 6.47 13.13
N CYS A 290 14.07 7.12 12.82
CA CYS A 290 14.84 6.83 11.62
C CYS A 290 15.30 5.36 11.62
N TRP A 291 15.15 4.68 10.49
CA TRP A 291 15.54 3.28 10.32
C TRP A 291 17.05 3.07 10.45
N ARG A 292 17.84 4.11 10.16
CA ARG A 292 19.30 4.08 10.11
C ARG A 292 19.95 4.57 11.40
N CYS A 293 19.75 5.83 11.77
CA CYS A 293 20.39 6.43 12.95
C CYS A 293 19.58 6.29 14.25
N GLY A 294 18.32 5.87 14.18
CA GLY A 294 17.44 5.72 15.35
C GLY A 294 16.91 7.04 15.95
N GLU A 295 17.24 8.19 15.36
CA GLU A 295 16.75 9.49 15.83
C GLU A 295 15.21 9.57 15.78
N ASN A 296 14.61 10.14 16.83
CA ASN A 296 13.16 10.20 17.00
C ASN A 296 12.58 11.54 16.49
N TYR A 297 11.69 11.45 15.51
CA TYR A 297 10.99 12.56 14.87
C TYR A 297 9.56 12.76 15.38
N GLN A 298 9.12 11.96 16.36
CA GLN A 298 7.77 11.99 16.96
C GLN A 298 6.70 11.88 15.87
N SER A 299 5.85 12.89 15.72
CA SER A 299 4.82 12.99 14.66
C SER A 299 5.19 13.98 13.54
N LYS A 300 6.44 14.48 13.49
CA LYS A 300 6.88 15.51 12.52
C LYS A 300 7.35 14.88 11.20
N PHE A 301 6.42 14.39 10.40
CA PHE A 301 6.71 13.66 9.16
C PHE A 301 7.56 14.45 8.16
N ALA A 302 7.30 15.75 7.97
CA ALA A 302 8.09 16.57 7.04
C ALA A 302 9.58 16.63 7.42
N LYS A 303 9.90 16.66 8.72
CA LYS A 303 11.30 16.64 9.20
C LYS A 303 11.94 15.28 8.93
N LEU A 304 11.22 14.19 9.25
CA LEU A 304 11.69 12.84 8.96
C LEU A 304 11.94 12.67 7.46
N LYS A 305 11.03 13.12 6.60
CA LYS A 305 11.17 12.98 5.14
C LYS A 305 12.40 13.71 4.61
N GLY A 306 12.72 14.90 5.14
CA GLY A 306 13.97 15.59 4.81
C GLY A 306 15.19 14.78 5.22
N HIS A 307 15.19 14.28 6.46
CA HIS A 307 16.28 13.44 6.98
C HIS A 307 16.46 12.12 6.23
N LEU A 308 15.37 11.44 5.84
CA LEU A 308 15.44 10.22 5.01
C LEU A 308 16.13 10.49 3.67
N GLY A 309 15.99 11.70 3.11
CA GLY A 309 16.74 12.10 1.91
C GLY A 309 18.24 12.20 2.16
N GLU A 310 18.66 12.76 3.29
CA GLU A 310 20.08 12.85 3.68
C GLU A 310 20.68 11.47 3.96
N GLU A 311 19.95 10.62 4.69
CA GLU A 311 20.33 9.24 4.97
C GLU A 311 20.44 8.42 3.67
N PHE A 312 19.50 8.59 2.74
CA PHE A 312 19.54 7.93 1.43
C PHE A 312 20.75 8.35 0.61
N GLU A 313 21.05 9.66 0.53
CA GLU A 313 22.21 10.17 -0.21
C GLU A 313 23.54 9.69 0.36
N THR A 314 23.59 9.48 1.67
CA THR A 314 24.75 8.90 2.36
C THR A 314 24.81 7.39 2.08
N TRP A 315 23.74 6.67 2.38
CA TRP A 315 23.60 5.23 2.20
C TRP A 315 23.88 4.77 0.78
N ARG A 316 23.45 5.50 -0.27
CA ARG A 316 23.68 5.06 -1.66
C ARG A 316 25.14 5.18 -2.10
N ARG A 317 25.94 6.04 -1.44
CA ARG A 317 27.36 6.28 -1.76
C ARG A 317 28.32 5.41 -0.95
N GLU A 318 27.85 4.87 0.18
CA GLU A 318 28.59 3.89 0.98
C GLU A 318 28.81 2.60 0.23
#